data_AF-A0A976QA65-F1
#
_entry.id   AF-A0A976QA65-F1
#
_cell.length_a   1.000
_cell.length_b   1.000
_cell.length_c   1.000
_cell.angle_alpha   90.00
_cell.angle_beta   90.00
_cell.angle_gamma   90.00
#
_symmetry.space_group_name_H-M   'P 1'
#
loop_
_entity.id
_entity.type
_entity.pdbx_description
1 polymer ?
#
loop_
_entity_poly.entity_id
_entity_poly.type
_entity_poly.pdbx_seq_one_letter_code
_entity_poly.pdbx_strand_id
1 'polypeptide(L)'
;MNNDRRRKLLASLGALSLFPLLKFSSLTKKKDLISCAPEATSQKVKMLTQDGVLVEVDMSKIKGNKQKITNKELQSWVKKEI
;
A
#
# COMPACT_ATOMS: atom_id res chain seq x y z
N MET A 1 -21.19 46.37 -9.69
CA MET A 1 -19.79 45.91 -9.76
C MET A 1 -19.42 44.91 -8.63
N ASN A 2 -20.28 43.93 -8.32
CA ASN A 2 -20.06 42.96 -7.23
C ASN A 2 -20.34 41.50 -7.62
N ASN A 3 -21.21 41.29 -8.61
CA ASN A 3 -21.52 39.95 -9.14
C ASN A 3 -20.33 39.31 -9.88
N ASP A 4 -19.53 40.10 -10.60
CA ASP A 4 -18.32 39.60 -11.26
C ASP A 4 -17.26 39.10 -10.28
N ARG A 5 -17.14 39.72 -9.10
CA ARG A 5 -16.19 39.27 -8.06
C ARG A 5 -16.64 37.93 -7.48
N ARG A 6 -17.94 37.78 -7.18
CA ARG A 6 -18.51 36.52 -6.70
C ARG A 6 -18.36 35.40 -7.73
N ARG A 7 -18.61 35.70 -9.01
CA ARG A 7 -18.43 34.73 -10.12
C ARG A 7 -16.97 34.33 -10.30
N LYS A 8 -16.02 35.27 -10.17
CA LYS A 8 -14.58 34.98 -10.20
C LYS A 8 -14.12 34.12 -9.02
N LEU A 9 -14.66 34.36 -7.81
CA LEU A 9 -14.36 33.55 -6.62
C LEU A 9 -14.93 32.14 -6.72
N LEU A 10 -16.16 31.99 -7.23
CA LEU A 10 -16.75 30.67 -7.44
C LEU A 10 -16.02 29.89 -8.55
N ALA A 11 -15.63 30.57 -9.63
CA ALA A 11 -14.83 29.97 -10.69
C ALA A 11 -13.43 29.55 -10.20
N SER A 12 -12.77 30.36 -9.37
CA SER A 12 -11.46 30.01 -8.82
C SER A 12 -11.53 28.88 -7.79
N LEU A 13 -12.57 28.84 -6.95
CA LEU A 13 -12.78 27.76 -5.98
C LEU A 13 -13.07 26.42 -6.68
N GLY A 14 -13.86 26.46 -7.77
CA GLY A 14 -14.10 25.30 -8.63
C GLY A 14 -12.82 24.77 -9.27
N ALA A 15 -11.98 25.66 -9.82
CA ALA A 15 -10.70 25.27 -10.41
C ALA A 15 -9.71 24.69 -9.38
N LEU A 16 -9.65 25.25 -8.17
CA LEU A 16 -8.78 24.77 -7.09
C LEU A 16 -9.18 23.37 -6.58
N SER A 17 -10.47 23.03 -6.62
CA SER A 17 -10.96 21.70 -6.20
C SER A 17 -10.45 20.55 -7.07
N LEU A 18 -10.01 20.84 -8.30
CA LEU A 18 -9.47 19.84 -9.24
C LEU A 18 -7.95 19.64 -9.09
N PHE A 19 -7.26 20.53 -8.35
CA PHE A 19 -5.82 20.47 -8.13
C PHE A 19 -5.35 19.22 -7.35
N PRO A 20 -6.06 18.75 -6.30
CA PRO A 20 -5.67 17.53 -5.58
C PRO A 20 -5.78 16.27 -6.44
N LEU A 21 -6.76 16.20 -7.35
CA LEU A 21 -6.96 15.06 -8.25
C LEU A 21 -5.79 14.94 -9.25
N LEU A 22 -5.28 16.06 -9.77
CA LEU A 22 -4.11 16.07 -10.64
C LEU A 22 -2.82 15.66 -9.91
N LYS A 23 -2.67 16.05 -8.64
CA LYS A 23 -1.52 15.67 -7.81
C LYS A 23 -1.57 14.20 -7.35
N PHE A 24 -2.74 13.58 -7.31
CA PHE A 24 -2.90 12.18 -6.91
C PHE A 24 -2.26 11.20 -7.91
N SER A 25 -2.20 11.55 -9.21
CA SER A 25 -1.49 10.78 -10.23
C SER A 25 0.04 10.77 -10.01
N SER A 26 0.60 11.91 -9.60
CA SER A 26 2.05 12.09 -9.43
C SER A 26 2.61 11.58 -8.10
N LEU A 27 1.78 11.24 -7.11
CA LEU A 27 2.23 10.66 -5.83
C LEU A 27 2.40 9.14 -5.85
N THR A 28 2.24 8.48 -7.01
CA THR A 28 2.48 7.04 -7.15
C THR A 28 3.97 6.68 -7.28
N LYS A 29 4.87 7.67 -7.36
CA LYS A 29 6.30 7.41 -7.15
C LYS A 29 6.52 7.14 -5.67
N LYS A 30 6.44 5.86 -5.32
CA LYS A 30 6.97 5.33 -4.06
C LYS A 30 8.39 5.88 -3.92
N LYS A 31 8.57 6.88 -3.06
CA LYS A 31 9.89 7.29 -2.61
C LYS A 31 10.42 6.07 -1.87
N ASP A 32 11.48 5.47 -2.40
CA ASP A 32 12.35 4.58 -1.64
C ASP A 32 12.95 5.42 -0.51
N LEU A 33 12.16 5.52 0.56
CA LEU A 33 12.55 6.09 1.83
C LEU A 33 13.54 5.10 2.42
N ILE A 34 14.83 5.34 2.15
CA ILE A 34 16.01 5.17 3.01
C ILE A 34 17.21 4.98 2.05
N SER A 35 17.95 6.07 1.81
CA SER A 35 19.20 6.07 1.04
C SER A 35 20.35 5.32 1.73
N CYS A 36 20.13 4.80 2.94
CA CYS A 36 21.12 4.06 3.73
C CYS A 36 20.80 2.56 3.83
N ALA A 37 19.90 2.02 3.00
CA ALA A 37 19.64 0.60 2.93
C ALA A 37 20.41 0.03 1.72
N PRO A 38 21.29 -0.97 1.91
CA PRO A 38 22.01 -1.58 0.79
C PRO A 38 21.01 -2.19 -0.20
N GLU A 39 21.35 -2.06 -1.48
CA GLU A 39 20.51 -2.43 -2.63
C GLU A 39 19.99 -3.87 -2.52
N ALA A 40 18.70 -4.02 -2.83
CA ALA A 40 17.94 -5.26 -2.78
C ALA A 40 18.53 -6.36 -3.68
N THR A 41 19.54 -7.05 -3.19
CA THR A 41 20.08 -8.27 -3.80
C THR A 41 19.71 -9.45 -2.92
N SER A 42 18.57 -10.07 -3.24
CA SER A 42 17.93 -11.19 -2.52
C SER A 42 17.54 -10.87 -1.06
N GLN A 43 16.24 -10.72 -0.80
CA GLN A 43 15.68 -10.49 0.53
C GLN A 43 15.83 -11.77 1.39
N LYS A 44 17.05 -12.05 1.84
CA LYS A 44 17.32 -13.05 2.86
C LYS A 44 16.97 -12.43 4.21
N VAL A 45 15.94 -12.96 4.86
CA VAL A 45 15.51 -12.49 6.19
C VAL A 45 15.93 -13.53 7.21
N LYS A 46 16.53 -13.07 8.31
CA LYS A 46 16.84 -13.92 9.46
C LYS A 46 15.56 -14.19 10.23
N MET A 47 15.17 -15.45 10.32
CA MET A 47 13.98 -15.91 11.04
C MET A 47 14.39 -16.88 12.13
N LEU A 48 13.70 -16.84 13.28
CA LEU A 48 13.86 -17.83 14.33
C LEU A 48 12.95 -19.03 14.03
N THR A 49 13.51 -20.23 14.07
CA THR A 49 12.71 -21.47 14.07
C THR A 49 12.07 -21.69 15.43
N GLN A 50 11.07 -22.58 15.50
CA GLN A 50 10.42 -22.96 16.76
C GLN A 50 11.42 -23.55 17.77
N ASP A 51 12.52 -24.14 17.26
CA ASP A 51 13.62 -24.68 18.07
C ASP A 51 14.64 -23.61 18.52
N GLY A 52 14.39 -22.33 18.23
CA GLY A 52 15.23 -21.21 18.66
C GLY A 52 16.49 -20.96 17.81
N VAL A 53 16.60 -21.61 16.64
CA VAL A 53 17.75 -21.43 15.74
C VAL A 53 17.49 -20.31 14.75
N LEU A 54 18.47 -19.43 14.57
CA LEU A 54 18.40 -18.32 13.61
C LEU A 54 18.80 -18.82 12.22
N VAL A 55 17.86 -18.78 11.27
CA VAL A 55 18.07 -19.26 9.90
C VAL A 55 17.83 -18.12 8.91
N GLU A 56 18.71 -18.01 7.91
CA GLU A 56 18.54 -17.09 6.79
C GLU A 56 17.62 -17.70 5.74
N VAL A 57 16.43 -17.10 5.56
CA VAL A 57 15.45 -17.60 4.59
C VAL A 57 15.31 -16.63 3.43
N ASP A 58 15.40 -17.17 2.21
CA ASP A 58 15.13 -16.43 0.98
C ASP A 58 13.61 -16.17 0.86
N MET A 59 13.21 -14.91 0.99
CA MET A 59 11.81 -14.49 0.93
C MET A 59 11.14 -14.81 -0.42
N SER A 60 11.93 -15.01 -1.48
CA SER A 60 11.42 -15.41 -2.80
C SER A 60 10.74 -16.78 -2.76
N LYS A 61 11.16 -17.66 -1.83
CA LYS A 61 10.59 -19.00 -1.62
C LYS A 61 9.41 -18.99 -0.65
N ILE A 62 9.32 -17.97 0.23
CA ILE A 62 8.19 -17.74 1.15
C ILE A 62 7.15 -16.80 0.50
N LYS A 63 6.93 -16.93 -0.81
CA LYS A 63 5.90 -16.15 -1.49
C LYS A 63 4.53 -16.73 -1.13
N GLY A 64 4.03 -16.37 0.04
CA GLY A 64 2.68 -16.72 0.47
C GLY A 64 1.67 -16.29 -0.61
N ASN A 65 0.68 -17.14 -0.88
CA ASN A 65 -0.38 -16.81 -1.82
C ASN A 65 -1.20 -15.65 -1.22
N LYS A 66 -0.86 -14.40 -1.57
CA LYS A 66 -1.49 -13.17 -1.06
C LYS A 66 -2.88 -12.95 -1.66
N GLN A 67 -3.66 -14.01 -1.86
CA GLN A 67 -5.05 -13.88 -2.27
C GLN A 67 -5.85 -13.44 -1.04
N LYS A 68 -6.63 -12.37 -1.21
CA LYS A 68 -7.58 -11.95 -0.17
C LYS A 68 -8.62 -13.06 -0.04
N ILE A 69 -8.58 -13.75 1.10
CA ILE A 69 -9.56 -14.78 1.43
C ILE A 69 -10.95 -14.14 1.44
N THR A 70 -11.91 -14.77 0.77
CA THR A 70 -13.29 -14.27 0.72
C THR A 70 -14.04 -14.67 1.98
N ASN A 71 -15.02 -13.89 2.42
CA ASN A 71 -15.83 -14.21 3.62
C ASN A 71 -16.44 -15.64 3.55
N LYS A 72 -16.85 -16.09 2.36
CA LYS A 72 -17.36 -17.46 2.11
C LYS A 72 -16.33 -18.56 2.43
N GLU A 73 -15.06 -18.30 2.17
CA GLU A 73 -13.94 -19.23 2.40
C GLU A 73 -13.54 -19.24 3.87
N LEU A 74 -13.64 -18.10 4.57
CA LEU A 74 -13.50 -18.07 6.03
C LEU A 74 -14.60 -18.89 6.72
N GLN A 75 -15.85 -18.74 6.26
CA GLN A 75 -16.97 -19.49 6.84
C GLN A 75 -16.85 -20.99 6.64
N SER A 76 -16.23 -21.47 5.56
CA SER A 76 -16.04 -22.90 5.32
C SER A 76 -14.96 -23.53 6.21
N TRP A 77 -14.01 -22.74 6.72
CA TRP A 77 -13.02 -23.21 7.70
C TRP A 77 -13.60 -23.33 9.10
N VAL A 78 -14.47 -22.40 9.50
CA VAL A 78 -15.13 -22.42 10.81
C VAL A 78 -16.21 -23.51 10.88
N LYS A 79 -16.93 -23.75 9.78
CA LYS A 79 -18.02 -24.75 9.72
C LYS A 79 -17.53 -26.20 9.58
N LYS A 80 -16.22 -26.44 9.60
CA LYS A 80 -15.62 -27.78 9.54
C LYS A 80 -15.56 -28.49 10.90
N GLU A 81 -16.25 -27.97 11.91
CA GLU A 81 -16.51 -28.63 13.18
C GLU A 81 -17.94 -29.19 13.18
N ILE A 82 -18.09 -30.43 12.68
CA ILE A 82 -19.02 -31.51 13.09
C ILE A 82 -18.45 -32.82 12.53
#